data_AF-A0A812JSY0-F1
#
_entry.id   AF-A0A812JSY0-F1
#
_cell.length_a   1.000
_cell.length_b   1.000
_cell.length_c   1.000
_cell.angle_alpha   90.00
_cell.angle_beta   90.00
_cell.angle_gamma   90.00
#
_symmetry.space_group_name_H-M   'P 1'
#
loop_
_entity.id
_entity.type
_entity.pdbx_description
1 polymer ?
#
loop_
_entity_poly.entity_id
_entity_poly.type
_entity_poly.pdbx_seq_one_letter_code
_entity_poly.pdbx_strand_id
1 'polypeptide(L)'
;MHFCSLFAIFFAHIASYASAQVDDALWSQVWADWSSSISQDENWNRSCLSDAVPIGERRWLPSAGGIPLGLWNLYGSKMELDTPSTIFQILAEEILGYHVGSSVQDVGTAAEALWTLAGCSPSDTESCHGQTNFHITFGVTFSSNVSAEYDRVQRLQMGGLLENLASMGYLTRAGIYVTEALLQSAESSTSRSLLDDYRSYDARYHQPQSFFDDVESIDSSQLVPCADWLTPGQAALCENNWWKAPTCRFKGNGSCVPCLTATVGRSAYRVAEVMDKAVAHTMPLALGVTRSVKDLHDLVAAHRTLFVFWEPDVTFLQLHPRRISFPKHNPLQWLRGDYSTDSQAEDPRIVVSSDLMMHAPDVREMLLKMKWSLSDIDAMMQDGVEAK
;
A
#
# COMPACT_ATOMS: atom_id res chain seq x y z
N MET A 1 8.39 4.71 -20.74
CA MET A 1 9.64 5.50 -20.83
C MET A 1 10.62 5.15 -19.70
N HIS A 2 10.19 5.00 -18.44
CA HIS A 2 11.10 4.70 -17.31
C HIS A 2 11.24 3.22 -16.90
N PHE A 3 10.48 2.30 -17.50
CA PHE A 3 10.30 0.94 -16.96
C PHE A 3 11.57 0.07 -16.94
N CYS A 4 12.34 -0.03 -18.04
CA CYS A 4 13.54 -0.88 -18.03
C CYS A 4 14.72 -0.27 -17.26
N SER A 5 14.82 1.06 -17.20
CA SER A 5 15.85 1.73 -16.38
C SER A 5 15.58 1.59 -14.87
N LEU A 6 14.30 1.56 -14.47
CA LEU A 6 13.87 1.30 -13.10
C LEU A 6 14.09 -0.15 -12.66
N PHE A 7 13.86 -1.09 -13.59
CA PHE A 7 14.16 -2.51 -13.40
C PHE A 7 15.66 -2.76 -13.15
N ALA A 8 16.52 -1.80 -13.51
CA ALA A 8 17.96 -1.96 -13.48
C ALA A 8 18.61 -1.84 -12.09
N ILE A 9 18.10 -0.93 -11.29
CA ILE A 9 18.57 -0.71 -9.92
C ILE A 9 17.99 -1.82 -9.01
N PHE A 10 16.74 -2.21 -9.31
CA PHE A 10 15.94 -3.24 -8.65
C PHE A 10 16.57 -4.64 -8.56
N PHE A 11 17.11 -5.19 -9.64
CA PHE A 11 17.67 -6.55 -9.61
C PHE A 11 19.00 -6.64 -8.83
N ALA A 12 19.78 -5.57 -8.78
CA ALA A 12 21.06 -5.55 -8.07
C ALA A 12 20.90 -5.65 -6.55
N HIS A 13 19.76 -5.18 -6.01
CA HIS A 13 19.45 -5.28 -4.59
C HIS A 13 18.74 -6.58 -4.23
N ILE A 14 17.76 -7.05 -5.01
CA ILE A 14 17.04 -8.29 -4.70
C ILE A 14 17.92 -9.54 -4.81
N ALA A 15 18.84 -9.60 -5.77
CA ALA A 15 19.78 -10.74 -5.89
C ALA A 15 20.70 -10.89 -4.66
N SER A 16 20.88 -9.83 -3.85
CA SER A 16 21.61 -9.89 -2.58
C SER A 16 20.76 -10.40 -1.40
N TYR A 17 19.42 -10.40 -1.53
CA TYR A 17 18.47 -10.73 -0.45
C TYR A 17 17.66 -12.01 -0.69
N ALA A 18 17.36 -12.36 -1.95
CA ALA A 18 16.59 -13.55 -2.31
C ALA A 18 17.46 -14.82 -2.29
N SER A 19 17.79 -15.32 -1.10
CA SER A 19 18.50 -16.61 -0.92
C SER A 19 17.62 -17.75 -0.37
N ALA A 20 16.30 -17.67 -0.53
CA ALA A 20 15.45 -18.78 -0.13
C ALA A 20 14.16 -18.86 -0.96
N GLN A 21 14.05 -19.94 -1.76
CA GLN A 21 12.81 -20.58 -2.24
C GLN A 21 12.31 -20.33 -3.67
N VAL A 22 13.15 -19.94 -4.63
CA VAL A 22 12.83 -20.15 -6.06
C VAL A 22 14.03 -20.83 -6.74
N ASP A 23 13.80 -21.50 -7.88
CA ASP A 23 14.84 -22.21 -8.65
C ASP A 23 16.01 -21.27 -9.00
N ASP A 24 17.09 -21.37 -8.23
CA ASP A 24 18.25 -20.48 -8.25
C ASP A 24 18.88 -20.36 -9.66
N ALA A 25 18.72 -21.39 -10.50
CA ALA A 25 19.32 -21.43 -11.83
C ALA A 25 18.65 -20.46 -12.81
N LEU A 26 17.31 -20.37 -12.81
CA LEU A 26 16.58 -19.45 -13.69
C LEU A 26 16.86 -18.00 -13.30
N TRP A 27 16.86 -17.70 -12.00
CA TRP A 27 17.13 -16.36 -11.50
C TRP A 27 18.59 -15.92 -11.66
N SER A 28 19.55 -16.83 -11.48
CA SER A 28 20.97 -16.54 -11.69
C SER A 28 21.30 -16.29 -13.16
N GLN A 29 20.64 -17.00 -14.08
CA GLN A 29 20.81 -16.80 -15.53
C GLN A 29 20.22 -15.45 -15.96
N VAL A 30 18.98 -15.15 -15.53
CA VAL A 30 18.33 -13.85 -15.77
C VAL A 30 19.19 -12.68 -15.28
N TRP A 31 19.89 -12.84 -14.15
CA TRP A 31 20.84 -11.85 -13.63
C TRP A 31 22.10 -11.68 -14.50
N ALA A 32 22.74 -12.79 -14.89
CA ALA A 32 24.00 -12.76 -15.63
C ALA A 32 23.85 -12.10 -17.01
N ASP A 33 22.81 -12.46 -17.76
CA ASP A 33 22.64 -11.98 -19.12
C ASP A 33 22.21 -10.50 -19.15
N TRP A 34 21.41 -10.08 -18.16
CA TRP A 34 20.91 -8.72 -18.06
C TRP A 34 22.00 -7.70 -17.69
N SER A 35 22.90 -8.03 -16.74
CA SER A 35 24.00 -7.14 -16.32
C SER A 35 24.92 -6.71 -17.47
N SER A 36 24.98 -7.51 -18.53
CA SER A 36 25.78 -7.22 -19.73
C SER A 36 25.13 -6.22 -20.70
N SER A 37 23.80 -6.05 -20.65
CA SER A 37 23.02 -5.26 -21.63
C SER A 37 22.86 -3.77 -21.30
N ILE A 38 23.17 -3.33 -20.07
CA ILE A 38 22.89 -1.96 -19.58
C ILE A 38 23.81 -0.89 -20.21
N SER A 39 24.94 -1.29 -20.82
CA SER A 39 25.97 -0.29 -21.11
C SER A 39 25.80 0.51 -22.41
N GLN A 40 24.97 0.13 -23.40
CA GLN A 40 24.95 0.81 -24.71
C GLN A 40 23.63 0.64 -25.50
N ASP A 41 22.74 1.65 -25.54
CA ASP A 41 21.96 2.13 -26.72
C ASP A 41 20.53 2.64 -26.42
N GLU A 42 20.17 3.76 -27.06
CA GLU A 42 18.87 4.47 -27.01
C GLU A 42 17.80 3.89 -27.97
N ASN A 43 17.74 2.57 -28.18
CA ASN A 43 16.76 1.98 -29.10
C ASN A 43 15.57 1.38 -28.34
N TRP A 44 14.43 2.10 -28.36
CA TRP A 44 13.19 1.88 -27.60
C TRP A 44 12.39 0.60 -27.97
N ASN A 45 12.93 -0.24 -28.83
CA ASN A 45 12.43 -1.59 -29.13
C ASN A 45 13.12 -2.68 -28.28
N ARG A 46 13.98 -2.29 -27.34
CA ARG A 46 14.68 -3.23 -26.47
C ARG A 46 13.77 -3.67 -25.33
N SER A 47 13.59 -4.98 -25.26
CA SER A 47 13.09 -5.68 -24.09
C SER A 47 13.93 -5.33 -22.85
N CYS A 48 13.32 -5.39 -21.68
CA CYS A 48 14.02 -5.19 -20.41
C CYS A 48 15.01 -6.33 -20.10
N LEU A 49 14.80 -7.54 -20.64
CA LEU A 49 15.64 -8.71 -20.49
C LEU A 49 16.38 -9.04 -21.81
N SER A 50 17.63 -9.48 -21.70
CA SER A 50 18.47 -9.86 -22.86
C SER A 50 17.88 -11.02 -23.66
N ASP A 51 17.23 -11.96 -22.97
CA ASP A 51 16.67 -13.19 -23.53
C ASP A 51 15.15 -13.09 -23.70
N ALA A 52 14.64 -11.87 -23.78
CA ALA A 52 13.22 -11.64 -23.90
C ALA A 52 12.62 -12.15 -25.21
N VAL A 53 11.43 -12.73 -25.12
CA VAL A 53 10.60 -13.07 -26.27
C VAL A 53 10.29 -11.79 -27.08
N PRO A 54 10.70 -11.73 -28.36
CA PRO A 54 10.44 -10.57 -29.20
C PRO A 54 8.94 -10.28 -29.32
N ILE A 55 8.57 -9.01 -29.40
CA ILE A 55 7.15 -8.59 -29.44
C ILE A 55 6.34 -9.32 -30.52
N GLY A 56 6.92 -9.57 -31.69
CA GLY A 56 6.25 -10.26 -32.80
C GLY A 56 6.06 -11.77 -32.60
N GLU A 57 6.73 -12.36 -31.60
CA GLU A 57 6.64 -13.77 -31.24
C GLU A 57 5.74 -14.00 -30.01
N ARG A 58 5.26 -12.92 -29.37
CA ARG A 58 4.36 -13.01 -28.24
C ARG A 58 2.98 -13.52 -28.67
N ARG A 59 2.34 -14.33 -27.83
CA ARG A 59 1.03 -14.94 -28.07
C ARG A 59 -0.09 -14.17 -27.38
N TRP A 60 -1.24 -14.17 -28.04
CA TRP A 60 -2.52 -13.72 -27.50
C TRP A 60 -3.21 -14.88 -26.80
N LEU A 61 -4.10 -14.59 -25.84
CA LEU A 61 -4.97 -15.61 -25.28
C LEU A 61 -5.94 -16.13 -26.34
N PRO A 62 -6.28 -17.44 -26.33
CA PRO A 62 -7.14 -18.04 -27.34
C PRO A 62 -8.59 -17.56 -27.18
N SER A 63 -8.94 -16.51 -27.92
CA SER A 63 -10.30 -15.98 -28.06
C SER A 63 -10.60 -15.66 -29.52
N ALA A 64 -11.87 -15.43 -29.86
CA ALA A 64 -12.29 -15.03 -31.20
C ALA A 64 -11.78 -13.60 -31.52
N GLY A 65 -10.53 -13.51 -31.99
CA GLY A 65 -9.84 -12.25 -32.27
C GLY A 65 -8.50 -12.09 -31.57
N GLY A 66 -8.18 -12.96 -30.59
CA GLY A 66 -6.99 -12.84 -29.74
C GLY A 66 -7.11 -11.65 -28.79
N ILE A 67 -7.18 -11.93 -27.49
CA ILE A 67 -7.18 -10.88 -26.45
C ILE A 67 -5.88 -10.93 -25.67
N PRO A 68 -5.37 -9.78 -25.19
CA PRO A 68 -4.18 -9.80 -24.36
C PRO A 68 -4.53 -10.40 -23.00
N LEU A 69 -3.49 -10.83 -22.29
CA LEU A 69 -3.58 -11.15 -20.88
C LEU A 69 -3.87 -9.87 -20.09
N GLY A 70 -5.15 -9.65 -19.82
CA GLY A 70 -5.62 -8.45 -19.14
C GLY A 70 -5.29 -8.38 -17.66
N LEU A 71 -4.84 -7.21 -17.22
CA LEU A 71 -4.51 -6.88 -15.85
C LEU A 71 -5.40 -5.74 -15.35
N TRP A 72 -6.14 -5.98 -14.26
CA TRP A 72 -6.94 -4.97 -13.57
C TRP A 72 -6.14 -4.34 -12.43
N ASN A 73 -5.93 -3.03 -12.51
CA ASN A 73 -5.14 -2.29 -11.54
C ASN A 73 -6.01 -1.57 -10.50
N LEU A 74 -5.99 -2.05 -9.26
CA LEU A 74 -6.74 -1.45 -8.14
C LEU A 74 -6.27 -0.05 -7.75
N TYR A 75 -4.98 0.22 -7.89
CA TYR A 75 -4.36 1.45 -7.39
C TYR A 75 -4.19 2.51 -8.48
N GLY A 76 -4.40 2.12 -9.74
CA GLY A 76 -4.23 2.98 -10.90
C GLY A 76 -2.84 3.57 -10.98
N SER A 77 -2.70 4.71 -11.65
CA SER A 77 -1.43 5.47 -11.66
C SER A 77 -1.07 6.14 -10.33
N LYS A 78 -1.88 5.96 -9.26
CA LYS A 78 -1.72 6.69 -7.99
C LYS A 78 -0.73 6.04 -7.04
N MET A 79 -0.58 4.71 -7.09
CA MET A 79 0.70 4.15 -6.71
C MET A 79 1.61 4.41 -7.89
N GLU A 80 2.46 5.43 -7.78
CA GLU A 80 3.43 5.78 -8.83
C GLU A 80 4.37 4.61 -9.19
N LEU A 81 4.28 3.51 -8.45
CA LEU A 81 4.98 2.27 -8.63
C LEU A 81 3.98 1.13 -8.42
N ASP A 82 3.27 0.79 -9.49
CA ASP A 82 2.55 -0.47 -9.69
C ASP A 82 3.55 -1.64 -9.71
N THR A 83 4.45 -1.76 -8.72
CA THR A 83 5.67 -2.56 -8.90
C THR A 83 5.38 -4.05 -9.05
N PRO A 84 4.49 -4.66 -8.26
CA PRO A 84 4.06 -6.04 -8.49
C PRO A 84 3.45 -6.27 -9.88
N SER A 85 2.54 -5.39 -10.30
CA SER A 85 1.86 -5.43 -11.60
C SER A 85 2.83 -5.22 -12.77
N THR A 86 3.82 -4.36 -12.59
CA THR A 86 4.85 -4.02 -13.57
C THR A 86 5.82 -5.18 -13.75
N ILE A 87 6.33 -5.74 -12.64
CA ILE A 87 7.20 -6.93 -12.68
C ILE A 87 6.46 -8.07 -13.34
N PHE A 88 5.19 -8.28 -12.97
CA PHE A 88 4.34 -9.27 -13.60
C PHE A 88 4.25 -9.06 -15.11
N GLN A 89 4.00 -7.82 -15.56
CA GLN A 89 3.92 -7.51 -16.98
C GLN A 89 5.22 -7.87 -17.71
N ILE A 90 6.38 -7.48 -17.16
CA ILE A 90 7.68 -7.81 -17.75
C ILE A 90 7.87 -9.33 -17.84
N LEU A 91 7.62 -10.07 -16.75
CA LEU A 91 7.79 -11.53 -16.76
C LEU A 91 6.82 -12.24 -17.70
N ALA A 92 5.56 -11.82 -17.72
CA ALA A 92 4.56 -12.41 -18.61
C ALA A 92 4.88 -12.10 -20.09
N GLU A 93 5.33 -10.89 -20.39
CA GLU A 93 5.64 -10.48 -21.76
C GLU A 93 6.96 -11.03 -22.28
N GLU A 94 8.03 -10.91 -21.49
CA GLU A 94 9.39 -11.14 -21.94
C GLU A 94 9.88 -12.55 -21.65
N ILE A 95 9.41 -13.19 -20.57
CA ILE A 95 9.79 -14.58 -20.27
C ILE A 95 8.75 -15.56 -20.81
N LEU A 96 7.46 -15.34 -20.54
CA LEU A 96 6.40 -16.27 -20.95
C LEU A 96 5.85 -16.00 -22.36
N GLY A 97 6.23 -14.86 -22.95
CA GLY A 97 5.88 -14.49 -24.31
C GLY A 97 4.40 -14.16 -24.51
N TYR A 98 3.71 -13.56 -23.54
CA TYR A 98 2.32 -13.13 -23.69
C TYR A 98 2.21 -11.66 -24.09
N HIS A 99 1.17 -11.28 -24.84
CA HIS A 99 0.75 -9.88 -24.87
C HIS A 99 0.00 -9.57 -23.58
N VAL A 100 0.41 -8.55 -22.83
CA VAL A 100 -0.28 -8.10 -21.61
C VAL A 100 -0.96 -6.76 -21.90
N GLY A 101 -2.18 -6.61 -21.40
CA GLY A 101 -2.94 -5.37 -21.51
C GLY A 101 -3.32 -4.89 -20.12
N SER A 102 -2.90 -3.69 -19.74
CA SER A 102 -3.39 -3.02 -18.53
C SER A 102 -4.23 -1.82 -18.93
N SER A 103 -5.39 -1.67 -18.30
CA SER A 103 -6.16 -0.43 -18.45
C SER A 103 -5.71 0.54 -17.38
N VAL A 104 -4.94 1.55 -17.78
CA VAL A 104 -4.53 2.65 -16.89
C VAL A 104 -5.75 3.52 -16.51
N GLN A 105 -6.83 3.45 -17.29
CA GLN A 105 -8.05 4.23 -17.07
C GLN A 105 -9.05 3.54 -16.14
N ASP A 106 -9.02 2.21 -16.06
CA ASP A 106 -9.95 1.43 -15.23
C ASP A 106 -9.39 1.25 -13.81
N VAL A 107 -9.32 2.37 -13.08
CA VAL A 107 -9.08 2.34 -11.63
C VAL A 107 -10.43 2.10 -10.95
N GLY A 108 -10.50 1.06 -10.13
CA GLY A 108 -11.74 0.70 -9.43
C GLY A 108 -11.50 0.16 -8.04
N THR A 109 -12.59 -0.08 -7.34
CA THR A 109 -12.58 -0.73 -6.04
C THR A 109 -12.21 -2.21 -6.17
N ALA A 110 -11.76 -2.81 -5.06
CA ALA A 110 -11.55 -4.26 -5.00
C ALA A 110 -12.81 -5.04 -5.40
N ALA A 111 -14.00 -4.57 -5.03
CA ALA A 111 -15.26 -5.19 -5.44
C ALA A 111 -15.45 -5.16 -6.96
N GLU A 112 -15.27 -4.00 -7.60
CA GLU A 112 -15.36 -3.86 -9.06
C GLU A 112 -14.38 -4.78 -9.79
N ALA A 113 -13.15 -4.94 -9.27
CA ALA A 113 -12.20 -5.90 -9.82
C ALA A 113 -12.75 -7.32 -9.81
N LEU A 114 -13.33 -7.79 -8.70
CA LEU A 114 -13.89 -9.14 -8.61
C LEU A 114 -15.01 -9.38 -9.63
N TRP A 115 -15.90 -8.40 -9.83
CA TRP A 115 -16.96 -8.46 -10.84
C TRP A 115 -16.39 -8.47 -12.26
N THR A 116 -15.43 -7.60 -12.54
CA THR A 116 -14.80 -7.52 -13.86
C THR A 116 -14.02 -8.79 -14.22
N LEU A 117 -13.23 -9.35 -13.28
CA LEU A 117 -12.51 -10.60 -13.50
C LEU A 117 -13.46 -11.78 -13.72
N ALA A 118 -14.67 -11.74 -13.16
CA ALA A 118 -15.67 -12.76 -13.38
C ALA A 118 -16.44 -12.61 -14.71
N GLY A 119 -16.11 -11.61 -15.53
CA GLY A 119 -16.80 -11.33 -16.79
C GLY A 119 -18.21 -10.76 -16.59
N CYS A 120 -18.39 -9.97 -15.54
CA CYS A 120 -19.65 -9.33 -15.19
C CYS A 120 -19.52 -7.79 -15.27
N SER A 121 -20.61 -7.10 -15.60
CA SER A 121 -20.79 -5.70 -15.24
C SER A 121 -21.11 -5.59 -13.74
N PRO A 122 -20.71 -4.52 -13.03
CA PRO A 122 -21.15 -4.27 -11.66
C PRO A 122 -22.68 -4.22 -11.49
N SER A 123 -23.42 -3.95 -12.59
CA SER A 123 -24.88 -3.98 -12.63
C SER A 123 -25.47 -5.39 -12.70
N ASP A 124 -24.67 -6.40 -13.04
CA ASP A 124 -25.15 -7.75 -13.26
C ASP A 124 -25.37 -8.44 -11.91
N THR A 125 -26.60 -8.89 -11.69
CA THR A 125 -27.00 -9.52 -10.42
C THR A 125 -27.36 -11.00 -10.58
N GLU A 126 -27.57 -11.47 -11.81
CA GLU A 126 -28.17 -12.79 -12.06
C GLU A 126 -27.27 -13.73 -12.88
N SER A 127 -26.37 -13.23 -13.73
CA SER A 127 -25.50 -14.08 -14.54
C SER A 127 -24.25 -13.33 -15.02
N CYS A 128 -23.12 -14.03 -15.04
CA CYS A 128 -21.90 -13.58 -15.70
C CYS A 128 -21.60 -14.50 -16.87
N HIS A 129 -21.08 -13.93 -17.97
CA HIS A 129 -20.79 -14.70 -19.17
C HIS A 129 -19.44 -15.42 -19.10
N GLY A 130 -18.64 -15.18 -18.06
CA GLY A 130 -17.32 -15.78 -17.83
C GLY A 130 -16.24 -15.32 -18.80
N GLN A 131 -16.59 -14.68 -19.91
CA GLN A 131 -15.64 -14.05 -20.83
C GLN A 131 -15.31 -12.65 -20.31
N THR A 132 -14.03 -12.41 -20.06
CA THR A 132 -13.52 -11.14 -19.58
C THR A 132 -12.31 -10.71 -20.37
N ASN A 133 -12.10 -9.39 -20.46
CA ASN A 133 -10.84 -8.85 -20.96
C ASN A 133 -9.79 -8.73 -19.85
N PHE A 134 -10.12 -9.03 -18.59
CA PHE A 134 -9.26 -8.89 -17.42
C PHE A 134 -9.18 -10.20 -16.65
N HIS A 135 -7.97 -10.71 -16.47
CA HIS A 135 -7.77 -12.06 -15.95
C HIS A 135 -7.08 -12.06 -14.59
N ILE A 136 -6.41 -10.96 -14.23
CA ILE A 136 -5.54 -10.89 -13.05
C ILE A 136 -5.75 -9.55 -12.34
N THR A 137 -5.72 -9.57 -11.02
CA THR A 137 -5.58 -8.37 -10.19
C THR A 137 -4.69 -8.64 -8.98
N PHE A 138 -3.88 -7.65 -8.63
CA PHE A 138 -2.98 -7.67 -7.47
C PHE A 138 -3.52 -6.77 -6.36
N GLY A 139 -3.19 -7.08 -5.11
CA GLY A 139 -3.47 -6.20 -3.98
C GLY A 139 -4.88 -6.28 -3.43
N VAL A 140 -5.65 -7.34 -3.74
CA VAL A 140 -7.00 -7.47 -3.20
C VAL A 140 -6.93 -7.78 -1.71
N THR A 141 -7.32 -6.82 -0.88
CA THR A 141 -7.54 -7.06 0.55
C THR A 141 -8.99 -7.48 0.81
N PHE A 142 -9.17 -8.65 1.44
CA PHE A 142 -10.46 -9.21 1.80
C PHE A 142 -11.02 -8.62 3.11
N SER A 143 -11.49 -7.38 3.04
CA SER A 143 -12.36 -6.80 4.09
C SER A 143 -13.72 -7.54 4.16
N SER A 144 -14.54 -7.25 5.17
CA SER A 144 -15.87 -7.89 5.30
C SER A 144 -16.74 -7.71 4.05
N ASN A 145 -16.72 -6.51 3.45
CA ASN A 145 -17.51 -6.20 2.27
C ASN A 145 -16.93 -6.89 1.02
N VAL A 146 -15.60 -6.83 0.84
CA VAL A 146 -14.94 -7.48 -0.30
C VAL A 146 -15.09 -9.00 -0.25
N SER A 147 -15.04 -9.59 0.95
CA SER A 147 -15.29 -11.03 1.15
C SER A 147 -16.71 -11.41 0.78
N ALA A 148 -17.71 -10.61 1.19
CA ALA A 148 -19.09 -10.84 0.82
C ALA A 148 -19.32 -10.76 -0.70
N GLU A 149 -18.67 -9.81 -1.38
CA GLU A 149 -18.70 -9.69 -2.85
C GLU A 149 -18.01 -10.88 -3.53
N TYR A 150 -16.84 -11.30 -3.06
CA TYR A 150 -16.18 -12.51 -3.56
C TYR A 150 -17.06 -13.73 -3.46
N ASP A 151 -17.66 -13.97 -2.29
CA ASP A 151 -18.59 -15.08 -2.08
C ASP A 151 -19.83 -14.98 -2.97
N ARG A 152 -20.29 -13.76 -3.27
CA ARG A 152 -21.42 -13.52 -4.19
C ARG A 152 -21.05 -13.93 -5.61
N VAL A 153 -19.89 -13.49 -6.10
CA VAL A 153 -19.37 -13.84 -7.43
C VAL A 153 -19.15 -15.34 -7.56
N GLN A 154 -18.58 -15.99 -6.54
CA GLN A 154 -18.32 -17.43 -6.58
C GLN A 154 -19.58 -18.30 -6.68
N ARG A 155 -20.75 -17.79 -6.24
CA ARG A 155 -22.03 -18.52 -6.31
C ARG A 155 -22.71 -18.44 -7.68
N LEU A 156 -22.21 -17.61 -8.61
CA LEU A 156 -22.84 -17.42 -9.92
C LEU A 156 -22.59 -18.60 -10.88
N GLN A 157 -21.56 -19.42 -10.63
CA GLN A 157 -21.25 -20.58 -11.45
C GLN A 157 -20.76 -21.76 -10.61
N MET A 158 -21.17 -22.98 -10.97
CA MET A 158 -20.61 -24.19 -10.36
C MET A 158 -19.10 -24.27 -10.63
N GLY A 159 -18.32 -24.46 -9.57
CA GLY A 159 -16.85 -24.45 -9.64
C GLY A 159 -16.21 -23.10 -9.34
N GLY A 160 -17.02 -22.04 -9.23
CA GLY A 160 -16.53 -20.68 -9.00
C GLY A 160 -16.10 -19.98 -10.28
N LEU A 161 -16.07 -18.65 -10.24
CA LEU A 161 -15.61 -17.79 -11.34
C LEU A 161 -14.21 -17.24 -11.12
N LEU A 162 -13.73 -17.26 -9.88
CA LEU A 162 -12.46 -16.65 -9.48
C LEU A 162 -11.59 -17.65 -8.73
N GLU A 163 -10.29 -17.41 -8.74
CA GLU A 163 -9.33 -18.10 -7.89
C GLU A 163 -8.53 -17.09 -7.07
N ASN A 164 -8.47 -17.30 -5.75
CA ASN A 164 -7.56 -16.58 -4.86
C ASN A 164 -6.26 -17.40 -4.79
N LEU A 165 -5.25 -17.03 -5.57
CA LEU A 165 -4.06 -17.85 -5.76
C LEU A 165 -3.19 -17.88 -4.50
N ALA A 166 -2.88 -16.71 -3.92
CA ALA A 166 -2.08 -16.60 -2.71
C ALA A 166 -2.05 -15.18 -2.14
N SER A 167 -1.45 -15.07 -0.96
CA SER A 167 -0.85 -13.83 -0.44
C SER A 167 0.27 -13.37 -1.36
N MET A 168 0.41 -12.05 -1.52
CA MET A 168 1.55 -11.42 -2.18
C MET A 168 2.84 -11.50 -1.36
N GLY A 169 2.82 -12.04 -0.14
CA GLY A 169 4.01 -12.33 0.68
C GLY A 169 4.33 -11.28 1.75
N TYR A 170 3.67 -10.13 1.72
CA TYR A 170 3.80 -9.06 2.72
C TYR A 170 2.44 -8.71 3.31
N LEU A 171 2.46 -7.98 4.43
CA LEU A 171 1.25 -7.44 5.05
C LEU A 171 1.25 -5.94 4.85
N THR A 172 0.12 -5.36 4.48
CA THR A 172 -0.08 -3.92 4.57
C THR A 172 -0.51 -3.57 5.98
N ARG A 173 -0.05 -2.41 6.46
CA ARG A 173 -0.37 -1.93 7.80
C ARG A 173 -0.66 -0.45 7.73
N ALA A 174 -1.62 -0.02 8.54
CA ALA A 174 -1.90 1.38 8.76
C ALA A 174 -1.82 1.70 10.25
N GLY A 175 -1.41 2.91 10.58
CA GLY A 175 -1.22 3.30 11.96
C GLY A 175 -0.62 4.70 12.10
N ILE A 176 -0.09 4.97 13.29
CA ILE A 176 0.63 6.21 13.60
C ILE A 176 2.12 5.95 13.38
N TYR A 177 2.78 6.85 12.69
CA TYR A 177 4.18 6.79 12.29
C TYR A 177 4.93 8.01 12.84
N VAL A 178 6.24 7.83 12.94
CA VAL A 178 7.23 8.84 13.28
C VAL A 178 8.39 8.74 12.28
N THR A 179 9.04 9.86 11.97
CA THR A 179 10.19 9.85 11.05
C THR A 179 11.44 9.29 11.72
N GLU A 180 12.30 8.62 10.96
CA GLU A 180 13.57 8.08 11.47
C GLU A 180 14.46 9.18 12.08
N ALA A 181 14.51 10.35 11.44
CA ALA A 181 15.27 11.49 11.95
C ALA A 181 14.83 11.91 13.36
N LEU A 182 13.52 11.84 13.65
CA LEU A 182 13.00 12.16 14.97
C LEU A 182 13.31 11.06 15.99
N LEU A 183 13.22 9.79 15.59
CA LEU A 183 13.64 8.66 16.44
C LEU A 183 15.10 8.78 16.86
N GLN A 184 16.01 9.02 15.90
CA GLN A 184 17.44 9.18 16.17
C GLN A 184 17.72 10.37 17.10
N SER A 185 16.97 11.46 16.94
CA SER A 185 17.05 12.61 17.86
C SER A 185 16.61 12.25 19.28
N ALA A 186 15.55 11.45 19.42
CA ALA A 186 15.07 11.00 20.74
C ALA A 186 16.01 9.98 21.39
N GLU A 187 16.59 9.06 20.62
CA GLU A 187 17.55 8.05 21.09
C GLU A 187 18.87 8.66 21.57
N SER A 188 19.36 9.67 20.85
CA SER A 188 20.60 10.39 21.18
C SER A 188 20.43 11.35 22.36
N SER A 189 19.21 11.61 22.80
CA SER A 189 18.92 12.49 23.93
C SER A 189 19.27 11.85 25.29
N THR A 190 19.48 12.69 26.30
CA THR A 190 19.80 12.24 27.67
C THR A 190 18.65 11.46 28.33
N SER A 191 17.42 11.62 27.85
CA SER A 191 16.23 10.92 28.35
C SER A 191 16.03 9.53 27.74
N ARG A 192 16.80 9.14 26.71
CA ARG A 192 16.77 7.82 26.03
C ARG A 192 15.36 7.26 25.82
N SER A 193 14.46 8.07 25.28
CA SER A 193 13.09 7.64 24.99
C SER A 193 13.04 6.99 23.60
N LEU A 194 12.70 5.71 23.54
CA LEU A 194 12.44 5.00 22.28
C LEU A 194 11.00 5.33 21.85
N LEU A 195 10.86 6.27 20.91
CA LEU A 195 9.57 6.77 20.41
C LEU A 195 8.91 5.80 19.38
N ASP A 196 9.15 4.51 19.50
CA ASP A 196 8.62 3.46 18.60
C ASP A 196 7.57 2.56 19.26
N ASP A 197 7.41 2.64 20.58
CA ASP A 197 6.38 1.94 21.36
C ASP A 197 5.42 2.94 21.99
N TYR A 198 4.12 2.66 21.95
CA TYR A 198 3.09 3.53 22.52
C TYR A 198 3.36 3.94 23.99
N ARG A 199 4.07 3.11 24.77
CA ARG A 199 4.41 3.38 26.17
C ARG A 199 5.31 4.59 26.35
N SER A 200 6.20 4.89 25.40
CA SER A 200 7.06 6.08 25.47
C SER A 200 6.27 7.38 25.32
N TYR A 201 5.05 7.30 24.81
CA TYR A 201 4.15 8.43 24.64
C TYR A 201 3.23 8.64 25.84
N ASP A 202 3.28 7.77 26.85
CA ASP A 202 2.46 7.92 28.06
C ASP A 202 2.93 9.12 28.87
N ALA A 203 2.13 10.20 28.84
CA ALA A 203 2.44 11.47 29.48
C ALA A 203 2.45 11.40 31.03
N ARG A 204 2.10 10.25 31.62
CA ARG A 204 2.24 10.01 33.07
C ARG A 204 3.69 9.75 33.46
N TYR A 205 4.46 9.14 32.56
CA TYR A 205 5.81 8.65 32.82
C TYR A 205 6.87 9.37 31.99
N HIS A 206 6.47 9.94 30.84
CA HIS A 206 7.37 10.54 29.87
C HIS A 206 6.93 11.97 29.48
N GLN A 207 7.84 12.69 28.82
CA GLN A 207 7.59 14.02 28.25
C GLN A 207 7.83 13.99 26.73
N PRO A 208 7.08 13.18 25.96
CA PRO A 208 7.34 13.01 24.53
C PRO A 208 7.28 14.34 23.76
N GLN A 209 6.46 15.30 24.21
CA GLN A 209 6.27 16.60 23.58
C GLN A 209 7.58 17.40 23.38
N SER A 210 8.63 17.17 24.18
CA SER A 210 9.90 17.89 24.02
C SER A 210 10.63 17.58 22.70
N PHE A 211 10.27 16.48 22.03
CA PHE A 211 10.87 16.07 20.77
C PHE A 211 10.14 16.62 19.55
N PHE A 212 8.91 17.08 19.70
CA PHE A 212 8.05 17.51 18.60
C PHE A 212 7.99 19.03 18.49
N ASP A 213 7.51 19.52 17.35
CA ASP A 213 7.23 20.93 17.17
C ASP A 213 5.91 21.32 17.84
N ASP A 214 5.77 22.60 18.18
CA ASP A 214 4.54 23.13 18.76
C ASP A 214 3.40 23.11 17.74
N VAL A 215 2.19 22.78 18.20
CA VAL A 215 0.96 22.76 17.38
C VAL A 215 0.69 24.12 16.69
N GLU A 216 1.12 25.22 17.31
CA GLU A 216 0.99 26.58 16.78
C GLU A 216 1.98 26.89 15.64
N SER A 217 3.05 26.10 15.49
CA SER A 217 4.03 26.28 14.42
C SER A 217 3.57 25.71 13.07
N ILE A 218 2.52 24.88 13.09
CA ILE A 218 1.94 24.25 11.90
C ILE A 218 0.93 25.20 11.26
N ASP A 219 1.04 25.42 9.95
CA ASP A 219 0.13 26.30 9.22
C ASP A 219 -1.30 25.73 9.19
N SER A 220 -2.17 26.31 10.03
CA SER A 220 -3.58 25.97 10.10
C SER A 220 -4.35 26.14 8.78
N SER A 221 -3.81 26.91 7.82
CA SER A 221 -4.42 27.08 6.50
C SER A 221 -4.47 25.77 5.70
N GLN A 222 -3.49 24.89 5.92
CA GLN A 222 -3.39 23.55 5.32
C GLN A 222 -4.25 22.49 6.02
N LEU A 223 -4.87 22.85 7.15
CA LEU A 223 -5.73 21.98 7.93
C LEU A 223 -7.22 22.26 7.66
N VAL A 224 -8.01 21.19 7.70
CA VAL A 224 -9.47 21.26 7.71
C VAL A 224 -9.94 21.61 9.13
N PRO A 225 -10.89 22.57 9.29
CA PRO A 225 -11.45 22.88 10.60
C PRO A 225 -11.98 21.63 11.31
N CYS A 226 -11.74 21.52 12.63
CA CYS A 226 -12.05 20.31 13.40
C CYS A 226 -13.54 19.93 13.36
N ALA A 227 -14.42 20.94 13.30
CA ALA A 227 -15.86 20.74 13.20
C ALA A 227 -16.30 20.10 11.87
N ASP A 228 -15.50 20.21 10.81
CA ASP A 228 -15.91 19.79 9.46
C ASP A 228 -15.63 18.30 9.19
N TRP A 229 -14.70 17.69 9.94
CA TRP A 229 -14.32 16.29 9.75
C TRP A 229 -14.74 15.36 10.89
N LEU A 230 -15.24 15.88 12.00
CA LEU A 230 -15.84 15.06 13.05
C LEU A 230 -17.24 14.59 12.66
N THR A 231 -17.55 13.35 12.99
CA THR A 231 -18.91 12.83 12.80
C THR A 231 -19.86 13.36 13.89
N PRO A 232 -21.12 13.68 13.55
CA PRO A 232 -22.12 14.08 14.54
C PRO A 232 -22.24 13.03 15.65
N GLY A 233 -22.04 13.44 16.90
CA GLY A 233 -22.10 12.54 18.07
C GLY A 233 -20.73 12.20 18.67
N GLN A 234 -19.62 12.48 17.99
CA GLN A 234 -18.31 12.51 18.63
C GLN A 234 -18.21 13.80 19.45
N ALA A 235 -18.46 13.71 20.77
CA ALA A 235 -18.31 14.82 21.72
C ALA A 235 -16.83 15.15 21.95
N ALA A 236 -16.15 15.53 20.87
CA ALA A 236 -14.75 15.90 20.86
C ALA A 236 -14.62 17.40 21.12
N LEU A 237 -13.79 17.77 22.11
CA LEU A 237 -13.46 19.17 22.35
C LEU A 237 -12.47 19.62 21.28
N CYS A 238 -12.99 20.24 20.23
CA CYS A 238 -12.19 20.87 19.19
C CYS A 238 -11.71 22.24 19.64
N GLU A 239 -10.47 22.57 19.28
CA GLU A 239 -9.94 23.92 19.37
C GLU A 239 -9.37 24.30 18.01
N ASN A 240 -10.11 25.15 17.29
CA ASN A 240 -9.81 25.52 15.90
C ASN A 240 -9.72 24.30 14.96
N ASN A 241 -8.55 24.04 14.39
CA ASN A 241 -8.29 22.96 13.44
C ASN A 241 -7.85 21.65 14.13
N TRP A 242 -7.77 21.64 15.47
CA TRP A 242 -7.18 20.55 16.22
C TRP A 242 -8.18 19.90 17.17
N TRP A 243 -8.17 18.57 17.21
CA TRP A 243 -8.67 17.82 18.35
C TRP A 243 -7.54 17.58 19.34
N LYS A 244 -7.74 17.92 20.63
CA LYS A 244 -6.72 17.70 21.67
C LYS A 244 -7.10 16.50 22.55
N ALA A 245 -6.17 15.59 22.78
CA ALA A 245 -6.33 14.48 23.71
C ALA A 245 -6.48 15.00 25.16
N PRO A 246 -7.26 14.33 26.03
CA PRO A 246 -7.51 14.79 27.41
C PRO A 246 -6.24 15.11 28.22
N THR A 247 -5.16 14.40 27.94
CA THR A 247 -3.86 14.47 28.60
C THR A 247 -3.10 15.78 28.39
N CYS A 248 -3.35 16.50 27.29
CA CYS A 248 -2.68 17.76 26.99
C CYS A 248 -3.60 19.00 27.01
N ARG A 249 -4.93 18.83 27.16
CA ARG A 249 -5.90 19.96 27.23
C ARG A 249 -5.60 20.98 28.32
N PHE A 250 -5.08 20.54 29.47
CA PHE A 250 -4.95 21.38 30.67
C PHE A 250 -3.57 22.03 30.82
N LYS A 251 -2.60 21.72 29.97
CA LYS A 251 -1.20 22.14 30.13
C LYS A 251 -0.75 23.21 29.12
N GLY A 252 -1.68 23.81 28.37
CA GLY A 252 -1.40 24.80 27.33
C GLY A 252 -0.95 24.18 26.00
N ASN A 253 -0.71 25.01 24.98
CA ASN A 253 -0.51 24.54 23.60
C ASN A 253 0.83 23.80 23.38
N GLY A 254 1.90 24.18 24.08
CA GLY A 254 3.19 23.48 24.02
C GLY A 254 3.25 22.15 24.78
N SER A 255 2.10 21.61 25.19
CA SER A 255 2.02 20.32 25.90
C SER A 255 1.52 19.16 25.04
N CYS A 256 1.07 19.45 23.81
CA CYS A 256 0.56 18.44 22.89
C CYS A 256 1.59 18.11 21.81
N VAL A 257 1.68 16.82 21.45
CA VAL A 257 2.39 16.29 20.29
C VAL A 257 1.48 16.42 19.07
N PRO A 258 1.85 17.19 18.03
CA PRO A 258 1.08 17.24 16.79
C PRO A 258 1.06 15.87 16.11
N CYS A 259 -0.14 15.41 15.75
CA CYS A 259 -0.39 14.20 14.98
C CYS A 259 -1.24 14.57 13.77
N LEU A 260 -0.76 14.29 12.56
CA LEU A 260 -1.41 14.68 11.32
C LEU A 260 -2.02 13.48 10.59
N THR A 261 -3.17 13.67 9.95
CA THR A 261 -3.73 12.72 8.99
C THR A 261 -4.26 13.48 7.78
N ALA A 262 -4.54 12.79 6.67
CA ALA A 262 -5.09 13.41 5.47
C ALA A 262 -6.59 13.15 5.32
N THR A 263 -7.25 14.02 4.56
CA THR A 263 -8.50 13.64 3.89
C THR A 263 -8.20 12.70 2.72
N VAL A 264 -8.82 11.52 2.73
CA VAL A 264 -8.82 10.57 1.60
C VAL A 264 -10.21 10.60 0.98
N GLY A 265 -10.30 11.06 -0.26
CA GLY A 265 -11.58 11.36 -0.90
C GLY A 265 -12.29 12.53 -0.20
N ARG A 266 -13.37 12.25 0.52
CA ARG A 266 -14.17 13.27 1.26
C ARG A 266 -14.20 13.05 2.77
N SER A 267 -13.35 12.17 3.29
CA SER A 267 -13.38 11.76 4.69
C SER A 267 -12.00 11.85 5.31
N ALA A 268 -11.95 12.27 6.58
CA ALA A 268 -10.72 12.25 7.34
C ALA A 268 -10.32 10.81 7.65
N TYR A 269 -9.07 10.47 7.34
CA TYR A 269 -8.59 9.10 7.44
C TYR A 269 -8.27 8.72 8.89
N ARG A 270 -8.91 7.65 9.38
CA ARG A 270 -8.64 6.98 10.67
C ARG A 270 -8.64 7.88 11.93
N VAL A 271 -9.43 8.95 11.93
CA VAL A 271 -9.50 9.88 13.08
C VAL A 271 -9.95 9.20 14.38
N ALA A 272 -10.99 8.35 14.32
CA ALA A 272 -11.51 7.65 15.50
C ALA A 272 -10.46 6.74 16.14
N GLU A 273 -9.69 6.04 15.32
CA GLU A 273 -8.61 5.16 15.79
C GLU A 273 -7.53 5.93 16.55
N VAL A 274 -7.06 7.05 16.00
CA VAL A 274 -6.04 7.88 16.66
C VAL A 274 -6.56 8.44 17.97
N MET A 275 -7.81 8.91 17.99
CA MET A 275 -8.43 9.48 19.18
C MET A 275 -8.52 8.44 20.31
N ASP A 276 -9.00 7.23 20.00
CA ASP A 276 -9.11 6.13 20.96
C ASP A 276 -7.74 5.69 21.48
N LYS A 277 -6.75 5.54 20.59
CA LYS A 277 -5.37 5.22 20.99
C LYS A 277 -4.79 6.28 21.90
N ALA A 278 -4.99 7.56 21.59
CA ALA A 278 -4.50 8.65 22.42
C ALA A 278 -5.13 8.65 23.82
N VAL A 279 -6.43 8.36 23.92
CA VAL A 279 -7.14 8.24 25.20
C VAL A 279 -6.69 7.00 25.98
N ALA A 280 -6.71 5.83 25.35
CA ALA A 280 -6.40 4.56 26.00
C ALA A 280 -4.96 4.50 26.52
N HIS A 281 -4.01 5.08 25.77
CA HIS A 281 -2.59 5.05 26.07
C HIS A 281 -2.05 6.34 26.67
N THR A 282 -2.95 7.26 27.05
CA THR A 282 -2.59 8.51 27.72
C THR A 282 -1.57 9.34 26.91
N MET A 283 -1.67 9.28 25.57
CA MET A 283 -0.77 10.00 24.67
C MET A 283 -1.18 11.49 24.60
N PRO A 284 -0.26 12.45 24.70
CA PRO A 284 -0.57 13.87 24.67
C PRO A 284 -0.77 14.39 23.25
N LEU A 285 -1.66 13.80 22.45
CA LEU A 285 -1.78 14.15 21.02
C LEU A 285 -2.68 15.37 20.77
N ALA A 286 -2.30 16.17 19.77
CA ALA A 286 -3.20 17.08 19.06
C ALA A 286 -3.36 16.57 17.62
N LEU A 287 -4.57 16.09 17.26
CA LEU A 287 -4.87 15.56 15.94
C LEU A 287 -5.36 16.66 14.99
N GLY A 288 -4.68 16.82 13.87
CA GLY A 288 -5.04 17.71 12.77
C GLY A 288 -5.28 16.92 11.49
N VAL A 289 -6.26 17.35 10.69
CA VAL A 289 -6.56 16.74 9.39
C VAL A 289 -6.17 17.71 8.29
N THR A 290 -5.28 17.31 7.40
CA THR A 290 -4.86 18.10 6.23
C THR A 290 -5.87 18.01 5.10
N ARG A 291 -5.89 19.02 4.22
CA ARG A 291 -6.82 19.08 3.07
C ARG A 291 -6.51 18.08 1.96
N SER A 292 -5.30 17.51 1.95
CA SER A 292 -4.86 16.56 0.95
C SER A 292 -3.68 15.72 1.45
N VAL A 293 -3.43 14.59 0.78
CA VAL A 293 -2.21 13.78 1.01
C VAL A 293 -0.95 14.58 0.71
N LYS A 294 -0.99 15.51 -0.26
CA LYS A 294 0.12 16.41 -0.57
C LYS A 294 0.41 17.36 0.61
N ASP A 295 -0.62 17.99 1.18
CA ASP A 295 -0.46 18.88 2.33
C ASP A 295 0.05 18.10 3.56
N LEU A 296 -0.38 16.84 3.73
CA LEU A 296 0.18 15.96 4.75
C LEU A 296 1.66 15.73 4.51
N HIS A 297 2.05 15.41 3.27
CA HIS A 297 3.44 15.21 2.91
C HIS A 297 4.30 16.44 3.23
N ASP A 298 3.89 17.60 2.74
CA ASP A 298 4.62 18.86 2.93
C ASP A 298 4.80 19.18 4.42
N LEU A 299 3.75 19.01 5.23
CA LEU A 299 3.80 19.29 6.67
C LEU A 299 4.68 18.30 7.43
N VAL A 300 4.60 16.99 7.13
CA VAL A 300 5.41 15.98 7.81
C VAL A 300 6.89 16.12 7.42
N ALA A 301 7.20 16.53 6.19
CA ALA A 301 8.56 16.82 5.76
C ALA A 301 9.14 18.09 6.44
N ALA A 302 8.29 19.08 6.73
CA ALA A 302 8.70 20.36 7.31
C ALA A 302 8.75 20.39 8.85
N HIS A 303 8.02 19.49 9.52
CA HIS A 303 7.82 19.56 10.97
C HIS A 303 8.07 18.22 11.67
N ARG A 304 8.54 18.29 12.92
CA ARG A 304 8.65 17.14 13.82
C ARG A 304 7.27 16.79 14.37
N THR A 305 6.56 15.91 13.66
CA THR A 305 5.18 15.51 13.96
C THR A 305 5.05 13.99 13.95
N LEU A 306 3.98 13.50 14.59
CA LEU A 306 3.44 12.19 14.27
C LEU A 306 2.51 12.29 13.06
N PHE A 307 2.33 11.20 12.35
CA PHE A 307 1.39 11.18 11.23
C PHE A 307 0.74 9.81 11.04
N VAL A 308 -0.46 9.81 10.49
CA VAL A 308 -1.21 8.60 10.15
C VAL A 308 -0.89 8.23 8.72
N PHE A 309 -0.48 6.98 8.51
CA PHE A 309 -0.08 6.50 7.20
C PHE A 309 -0.35 5.00 7.03
N TRP A 310 -0.05 4.48 5.84
CA TRP A 310 -0.10 3.06 5.50
C TRP A 310 1.19 2.63 4.78
N GLU A 311 1.61 1.39 4.99
CA GLU A 311 2.72 0.75 4.28
C GLU A 311 2.21 -0.48 3.51
N PRO A 312 2.77 -0.79 2.33
CA PRO A 312 3.81 -0.05 1.61
C PRO A 312 3.24 1.15 0.82
N ASP A 313 3.96 2.28 0.80
CA ASP A 313 3.64 3.46 -0.01
C ASP A 313 4.86 4.40 -0.15
N VAL A 314 5.04 4.99 -1.33
CA VAL A 314 6.19 5.85 -1.67
C VAL A 314 6.15 7.23 -1.02
N THR A 315 4.98 7.70 -0.60
CA THR A 315 4.75 9.11 -0.22
C THR A 315 5.77 9.57 0.81
N PHE A 316 6.06 8.74 1.80
CA PHE A 316 6.98 9.09 2.90
C PHE A 316 8.30 8.33 2.86
N LEU A 317 8.62 7.64 1.78
CA LEU A 317 9.75 6.72 1.73
C LEU A 317 11.08 7.37 2.12
N GLN A 318 11.31 8.61 1.65
CA GLN A 318 12.51 9.40 1.97
C GLN A 318 12.62 9.77 3.46
N LEU A 319 11.51 9.80 4.20
CA LEU A 319 11.49 10.08 5.64
C LEU A 319 11.75 8.83 6.50
N HIS A 320 11.90 7.66 5.86
CA HIS A 320 12.12 6.36 6.50
C HIS A 320 11.16 6.15 7.68
N PRO A 321 9.84 6.17 7.43
CA PRO A 321 8.84 6.25 8.49
C PRO A 321 8.83 4.96 9.30
N ARG A 322 8.72 5.11 10.63
CA ARG A 322 8.69 4.00 11.58
C ARG A 322 7.36 4.01 12.31
N ARG A 323 6.66 2.88 12.24
CA ARG A 323 5.33 2.73 12.83
C ARG A 323 5.42 2.60 14.35
N ILE A 324 4.60 3.33 15.07
CA ILE A 324 4.42 3.15 16.51
C ILE A 324 3.71 1.83 16.75
N SER A 325 4.32 0.97 17.56
CA SER A 325 3.75 -0.30 17.96
C SER A 325 2.69 -0.11 19.05
N PHE A 326 1.53 -0.74 18.87
CA PHE A 326 0.43 -0.80 19.84
C PHE A 326 0.20 -2.25 20.29
N PRO A 327 -0.57 -2.52 21.36
CA PRO A 327 -0.95 -3.89 21.71
C PRO A 327 -1.58 -4.61 20.52
N LYS A 328 -1.32 -5.92 20.36
CA LYS A 328 -1.78 -6.71 19.21
C LYS A 328 -3.28 -6.53 18.96
N HIS A 329 -3.65 -6.42 17.68
CA HIS A 329 -5.03 -6.29 17.22
C HIS A 329 -6.01 -7.26 17.93
N ASN A 330 -7.12 -6.71 18.42
CA ASN A 330 -8.22 -7.47 19.01
C ASN A 330 -9.52 -7.24 18.21
N PRO A 331 -9.99 -8.23 17.42
CA PRO A 331 -11.15 -8.04 16.55
C PRO A 331 -12.45 -7.80 17.33
N LEU A 332 -12.57 -8.34 18.56
CA LEU A 332 -13.77 -8.16 19.37
C LEU A 332 -13.87 -6.76 19.98
N GLN A 333 -12.74 -6.09 20.24
CA GLN A 333 -12.71 -4.69 20.66
C GLN A 333 -13.05 -3.78 19.48
N TRP A 334 -12.41 -4.01 18.33
CA TRP A 334 -12.66 -3.25 17.11
C TRP A 334 -14.11 -3.34 16.64
N LEU A 335 -14.74 -4.52 16.74
CA LEU A 335 -16.16 -4.70 16.42
C LEU A 335 -17.10 -3.87 17.31
N ARG A 336 -16.67 -3.52 18.53
CA ARG A 336 -17.42 -2.69 19.48
C ARG A 336 -17.07 -1.20 19.37
N GLY A 337 -16.21 -0.82 18.42
CA GLY A 337 -15.70 0.54 18.28
C GLY A 337 -14.65 0.93 19.32
N ASP A 338 -13.97 -0.04 19.94
CA ASP A 338 -12.77 0.21 20.76
C ASP A 338 -11.53 -0.02 19.88
N TYR A 339 -10.89 1.08 19.50
CA TYR A 339 -9.70 1.06 18.62
C TYR A 339 -8.37 1.18 19.38
N SER A 340 -8.35 0.85 20.68
CA SER A 340 -7.16 0.99 21.53
C SER A 340 -6.01 0.04 21.15
N THR A 341 -6.26 -1.07 20.45
CA THR A 341 -5.22 -1.97 19.96
C THR A 341 -4.73 -1.59 18.57
N ASP A 342 -3.70 -2.28 18.09
CA ASP A 342 -3.23 -2.15 16.73
C ASP A 342 -4.33 -2.48 15.71
N SER A 343 -4.19 -1.90 14.52
CA SER A 343 -5.12 -2.19 13.44
C SER A 343 -4.85 -3.56 12.83
N GLN A 344 -5.86 -4.13 12.18
CA GLN A 344 -5.70 -5.40 11.51
C GLN A 344 -4.70 -5.22 10.37
N ALA A 345 -3.61 -5.99 10.41
CA ALA A 345 -2.72 -6.11 9.27
C ALA A 345 -3.49 -6.80 8.14
N GLU A 346 -3.39 -6.24 6.95
CA GLU A 346 -4.10 -6.69 5.77
C GLU A 346 -3.16 -7.54 4.90
N ASP A 347 -3.68 -8.63 4.35
CA ASP A 347 -2.92 -9.56 3.50
C ASP A 347 -3.35 -9.35 2.04
N PRO A 348 -2.65 -8.51 1.25
CA PRO A 348 -2.97 -8.30 -0.15
C PRO A 348 -2.83 -9.61 -0.93
N ARG A 349 -3.85 -9.95 -1.72
CA ARG A 349 -3.95 -11.21 -2.45
C ARG A 349 -3.85 -11.00 -3.96
N ILE A 350 -3.42 -12.05 -4.64
CA ILE A 350 -3.54 -12.20 -6.09
C ILE A 350 -4.84 -12.94 -6.38
N VAL A 351 -5.75 -12.29 -7.11
CA VAL A 351 -7.01 -12.88 -7.56
C VAL A 351 -6.99 -12.96 -9.08
N VAL A 352 -7.39 -14.12 -9.60
CA VAL A 352 -7.46 -14.36 -11.04
C VAL A 352 -8.84 -14.88 -11.44
N SER A 353 -9.16 -14.73 -12.72
CA SER A 353 -10.29 -15.42 -13.34
C SER A 353 -10.00 -16.92 -13.42
N SER A 354 -11.02 -17.74 -13.19
CA SER A 354 -10.94 -19.20 -13.25
C SER A 354 -10.56 -19.75 -14.64
N ASP A 355 -10.81 -18.98 -15.70
CA ASP A 355 -10.43 -19.35 -17.07
C ASP A 355 -8.92 -19.24 -17.34
N LEU A 356 -8.17 -18.53 -16.48
CA LEU A 356 -6.73 -18.34 -16.63
C LEU A 356 -5.99 -19.68 -16.62
N MET A 357 -6.46 -20.66 -15.84
CA MET A 357 -5.90 -22.01 -15.84
C MET A 357 -5.99 -22.70 -17.21
N MET A 358 -7.04 -22.42 -17.98
CA MET A 358 -7.26 -23.00 -19.30
C MET A 358 -6.47 -22.26 -20.38
N HIS A 359 -6.35 -20.93 -20.26
CA HIS A 359 -5.81 -20.08 -21.31
C HIS A 359 -4.30 -19.78 -21.14
N ALA A 360 -3.80 -19.72 -19.90
CA ALA A 360 -2.41 -19.45 -19.58
C ALA A 360 -1.99 -20.15 -18.28
N PRO A 361 -1.90 -21.50 -18.27
CA PRO A 361 -1.57 -22.28 -17.08
C PRO A 361 -0.17 -21.96 -16.50
N ASP A 362 0.78 -21.59 -17.34
CA ASP A 362 2.14 -21.17 -16.97
C ASP A 362 2.15 -19.80 -16.27
N VAL A 363 1.34 -18.84 -16.72
CA VAL A 363 1.11 -17.57 -16.02
C VAL A 363 0.53 -17.84 -14.63
N ARG A 364 -0.48 -18.71 -14.53
CA ARG A 364 -1.07 -19.09 -13.24
C ARG A 364 -0.02 -19.73 -12.31
N GLU A 365 0.84 -20.59 -12.83
CA GLU A 365 1.94 -21.19 -12.06
C GLU A 365 2.95 -20.14 -11.58
N MET A 366 3.33 -19.19 -12.43
CA MET A 366 4.19 -18.08 -12.08
C MET A 366 3.58 -17.24 -10.95
N LEU A 367 2.30 -16.87 -11.05
CA LEU A 367 1.59 -16.08 -10.04
C LEU A 367 1.53 -16.78 -8.66
N LEU A 368 1.38 -18.10 -8.62
CA LEU A 368 1.42 -18.87 -7.37
C LEU A 368 2.77 -18.80 -6.64
N LYS A 369 3.85 -18.61 -7.40
CA LYS A 369 5.22 -18.48 -6.90
C LYS A 369 5.60 -17.02 -6.63
N MET A 370 4.82 -16.08 -7.15
CA MET A 370 5.10 -14.65 -7.07
C MET A 370 4.77 -14.12 -5.67
N LYS A 371 5.81 -13.90 -4.88
CA LYS A 371 5.73 -13.40 -3.51
C LYS A 371 6.87 -12.42 -3.26
N TRP A 372 6.59 -11.43 -2.42
CA TRP A 372 7.52 -10.38 -2.05
C TRP A 372 7.45 -10.15 -0.55
N SER A 373 8.60 -9.93 0.06
CA SER A 373 8.66 -9.35 1.39
C SER A 373 8.32 -7.86 1.35
N LEU A 374 7.97 -7.28 2.50
CA LEU A 374 7.76 -5.82 2.58
C LEU A 374 9.04 -5.07 2.20
N SER A 375 10.21 -5.57 2.61
CA SER A 375 11.50 -4.99 2.24
C SER A 375 11.78 -5.05 0.75
N ASP A 376 11.34 -6.11 0.05
CA ASP A 376 11.45 -6.15 -1.41
C ASP A 376 10.61 -5.02 -2.00
N ILE A 377 9.36 -4.86 -1.56
CA ILE A 377 8.43 -3.82 -2.03
C ILE A 377 8.99 -2.43 -1.78
N ASP A 378 9.52 -2.16 -0.59
CA ASP A 378 10.14 -0.89 -0.22
C ASP A 378 11.37 -0.59 -1.09
N ALA A 379 12.21 -1.60 -1.37
CA ALA A 379 13.36 -1.44 -2.25
C ALA A 379 12.92 -1.09 -3.69
N MET A 380 11.94 -1.80 -4.26
CA MET A 380 11.44 -1.45 -5.59
C MET A 380 10.82 -0.05 -5.60
N MET A 381 10.17 0.33 -4.50
CA MET A 381 9.58 1.64 -4.36
C MET A 381 10.65 2.74 -4.36
N GLN A 382 11.77 2.50 -3.68
CA GLN A 382 12.89 3.43 -3.60
C GLN A 382 13.55 3.62 -4.97
N ASP A 383 13.87 2.52 -5.65
CA ASP A 383 14.48 2.55 -6.98
C ASP A 383 13.59 3.29 -7.98
N GLY A 384 12.28 3.06 -7.87
CA GLY A 384 11.18 3.79 -8.49
C GLY A 384 11.28 5.30 -8.44
N VAL A 385 11.58 5.81 -7.24
CA VAL A 385 11.70 7.24 -6.96
C VAL A 385 13.04 7.77 -7.47
N GLU A 386 14.13 7.01 -7.32
CA GLU A 386 15.49 7.44 -7.68
C GLU A 386 15.74 7.57 -9.19
N ALA A 387 15.03 6.81 -10.04
CA ALA A 387 15.22 6.92 -11.48
C ALA A 387 14.37 8.01 -12.18
N LYS A 388 13.52 8.72 -11.43
CA LYS A 388 12.80 9.92 -11.92
C LYS A 388 13.68 11.15 -11.78
#